data_AF-A0A839DRT4-F1
#
_entry.id   AF-A0A839DRT4-F1
#
_cell.length_a   1.000
_cell.length_b   1.000
_cell.length_c   1.000
_cell.angle_alpha   90.00
_cell.angle_beta   90.00
_cell.angle_gamma   90.00
#
_symmetry.space_group_name_H-M   'P 1'
#
loop_
_entity.id
_entity.type
_entity.pdbx_description
1 polymer ?
#
loop_
_entity_poly.entity_id
_entity_poly.type
_entity_poly.pdbx_seq_one_letter_code
_entity_poly.pdbx_strand_id
1 'polypeptide(L)'
;MSNPPVFDAFLYRALRKVARSEIGAAGATGTLRHRTDELSSRLISALFMLRRDGYVQLAHHTTSTDEWVPAELTLAGTQLLGQWMRTHTPSRAERSTAVTTSPPRRPQLRVVSH
;
A
#
# COMPACT_ATOMS: atom_id res chain seq x y z
N MET A 1 3.60 26.78 -0.04
CA MET A 1 3.89 25.41 -0.56
C MET A 1 3.34 24.44 0.46
N SER A 2 2.14 23.91 0.22
CA SER A 2 1.51 22.96 1.14
C SER A 2 2.30 21.66 1.09
N ASN A 3 3.07 21.38 2.14
CA ASN A 3 3.70 20.08 2.33
C ASN A 3 2.56 19.06 2.27
N PRO A 4 2.50 18.13 1.28
CA PRO A 4 1.47 17.11 1.29
C PRO A 4 1.59 16.40 2.64
N PRO A 5 0.50 16.23 3.40
CA PRO A 5 0.60 15.58 4.70
C PRO A 5 1.35 14.29 4.46
N VAL A 6 2.44 14.08 5.22
CA VAL A 6 3.37 12.96 5.05
C VAL A 6 2.53 11.70 5.09
N PHE A 7 2.14 11.26 3.91
CA PHE A 7 1.19 10.20 3.69
C PHE A 7 2.05 8.96 3.85
N ASP A 8 2.06 8.44 5.07
CA ASP A 8 3.03 7.46 5.51
C ASP A 8 2.81 6.13 4.76
N ALA A 9 3.86 5.60 4.14
CA ALA A 9 3.86 4.29 3.50
C ALA A 9 3.36 3.18 4.45
N PHE A 10 3.51 3.36 5.77
CA PHE A 10 2.97 2.44 6.78
C PHE A 10 1.44 2.48 6.87
N LEU A 11 0.79 3.63 6.68
CA LEU A 11 -0.68 3.74 6.63
C LEU A 11 -1.24 2.99 5.41
N TYR A 12 -0.62 3.21 4.25
CA TYR A 12 -1.02 2.49 3.03
C TYR A 12 -0.78 0.97 3.18
N ARG A 13 0.36 0.56 3.72
CA ARG A 13 0.66 -0.86 3.97
C ARG A 13 -0.34 -1.48 4.93
N ALA A 14 -0.74 -0.77 5.98
CA ALA A 14 -1.74 -1.21 6.94
C ALA A 14 -3.12 -1.41 6.27
N LEU A 15 -3.60 -0.43 5.50
CA LEU A 15 -4.85 -0.54 4.72
C LEU A 15 -4.84 -1.76 3.79
N ARG A 16 -3.72 -2.01 3.09
CA ARG A 16 -3.58 -3.18 2.21
C ARG A 16 -3.58 -4.51 2.93
N LYS A 17 -3.10 -4.58 4.17
CA LYS A 17 -3.14 -5.80 4.98
C LYS A 17 -4.57 -6.05 5.49
N VAL A 18 -5.27 -5.00 5.94
CA VAL A 18 -6.68 -5.09 6.33
C VAL A 18 -7.55 -5.52 5.15
N ALA A 19 -7.35 -4.92 3.96
CA ALA A 19 -8.06 -5.29 2.73
C ALA A 19 -7.86 -6.76 2.31
N ARG A 20 -6.79 -7.41 2.78
CA ARG A 20 -6.48 -8.82 2.53
C ARG A 20 -6.89 -9.74 3.68
N SER A 21 -7.61 -9.21 4.67
CA SER A 21 -8.04 -9.94 5.86
C SER A 21 -6.88 -10.53 6.67
N GLU A 22 -5.70 -9.92 6.59
CA GLU A 22 -4.49 -10.36 7.31
C GLU A 22 -4.44 -9.81 8.74
N ILE A 23 -5.26 -8.80 9.04
CA ILE A 23 -5.32 -8.10 10.32
C ILE A 23 -6.61 -8.44 11.04
N GLY A 24 -6.55 -8.58 12.35
CA GLY A 24 -7.69 -8.79 13.23
C GLY A 24 -7.31 -8.61 14.69
N ALA A 25 -8.14 -9.09 15.59
CA ALA A 25 -7.92 -9.02 17.03
C ALA A 25 -8.34 -10.32 17.72
N ALA A 26 -7.81 -10.58 18.91
CA ALA A 26 -8.41 -11.54 19.84
C ALA A 26 -9.60 -10.84 20.53
N GLY A 27 -10.81 -11.12 20.06
CA GLY A 27 -12.05 -10.53 20.56
C GLY A 27 -12.41 -9.16 19.96
N ALA A 28 -13.67 -8.77 20.18
CA ALA A 28 -14.28 -7.58 19.58
C ALA A 28 -13.71 -6.23 20.07
N THR A 29 -12.95 -6.24 21.17
CA THR A 29 -12.30 -5.05 21.74
C THR A 29 -10.77 -5.13 21.71
N GLY A 30 -10.21 -6.23 21.21
CA GLY A 30 -8.77 -6.49 21.25
C GLY A 30 -7.97 -5.55 20.35
N THR A 31 -6.65 -5.50 20.60
CA THR A 31 -5.70 -4.75 19.78
C THR A 31 -5.56 -5.38 18.39
N LEU A 32 -5.48 -4.53 17.35
CA LEU A 32 -5.24 -5.00 15.99
C LEU A 32 -3.84 -5.59 15.86
N ARG A 33 -3.78 -6.82 15.34
CA ARG A 33 -2.55 -7.58 15.11
C ARG A 33 -2.65 -8.40 13.82
N HIS A 34 -1.52 -8.88 13.33
CA HIS A 34 -1.53 -9.92 12.30
C HIS A 34 -1.90 -11.27 12.91
N ARG A 35 -2.44 -12.18 12.11
CA ARG A 35 -2.81 -13.51 12.60
C ARG A 35 -1.60 -14.36 13.02
N THR A 36 -0.52 -14.30 12.23
CA THR A 36 0.64 -15.20 12.36
C THR A 36 1.97 -14.49 12.54
N ASP A 37 2.05 -13.19 12.24
CA ASP A 37 3.33 -12.51 12.06
C ASP A 37 3.47 -11.39 13.09
N GLU A 38 4.70 -11.10 13.49
CA GLU A 38 4.97 -9.91 14.28
C GLU A 38 4.90 -8.67 13.40
N LEU A 39 4.12 -7.68 13.82
CA LEU A 39 4.03 -6.39 13.15
C LEU A 39 5.11 -5.46 13.69
N SER A 40 5.75 -4.70 12.78
CA SER A 40 6.62 -3.63 13.23
C SER A 40 5.84 -2.57 14.01
N SER A 41 6.50 -1.93 14.98
CA SER A 41 5.91 -0.88 15.82
C SER A 41 5.27 0.25 15.00
N ARG A 42 5.87 0.64 13.87
CA ARG A 42 5.29 1.64 12.95
C ARG A 42 3.97 1.17 12.33
N LEU A 43 3.86 -0.12 11.98
CA LEU A 43 2.63 -0.67 11.40
C LEU A 43 1.53 -0.80 12.46
N ILE A 44 1.90 -1.12 13.70
CA ILE A 44 0.98 -1.13 14.84
C ILE A 44 0.44 0.29 15.08
N SER A 45 1.31 1.30 15.11
CA SER A 45 0.89 2.71 15.22
C SER A 45 -0.02 3.13 14.07
N ALA A 46 0.28 2.71 12.84
CA ALA A 46 -0.57 2.98 11.69
C ALA A 46 -1.96 2.35 11.81
N LEU A 47 -2.05 1.08 12.24
CA LEU A 47 -3.33 0.40 12.48
C LEU A 47 -4.13 1.07 13.60
N PHE A 48 -3.47 1.50 14.67
CA PHE A 48 -4.11 2.26 15.75
C PHE A 48 -4.73 3.56 15.24
N MET A 49 -3.97 4.36 14.47
CA MET A 49 -4.49 5.60 13.87
C MET A 49 -5.68 5.33 12.96
N LEU A 50 -5.57 4.35 12.06
CA LEU A 50 -6.65 4.01 11.12
C LEU A 50 -7.93 3.56 11.84
N ARG A 51 -7.82 2.82 12.95
CA ARG A 51 -8.98 2.41 13.75
C ARG A 51 -9.57 3.58 14.51
N ARG A 52 -8.72 4.39 15.17
CA ARG A 52 -9.15 5.59 15.91
C ARG A 52 -9.89 6.57 15.00
N ASP A 53 -9.40 6.73 13.78
CA ASP A 53 -9.93 7.70 12.81
C ASP A 53 -11.08 7.10 11.95
N GLY A 54 -11.52 5.87 12.22
CA GLY A 54 -12.71 5.26 11.61
C GLY A 54 -12.54 4.72 10.18
N TYR A 55 -11.30 4.52 9.73
CA TYR A 55 -11.02 3.89 8.42
C TYR A 55 -11.04 2.37 8.47
N VAL A 56 -10.84 1.79 9.66
CA VAL A 56 -10.80 0.35 9.91
C VAL A 56 -11.68 0.02 11.12
N GLN A 57 -12.44 -1.06 11.04
CA GLN A 57 -13.26 -1.58 12.14
C GLN A 57 -13.07 -3.09 12.30
N LEU A 58 -13.53 -3.65 13.41
CA LEU A 58 -13.61 -5.10 13.57
C LEU A 58 -14.95 -5.59 13.03
N ALA A 59 -14.96 -6.75 12.37
CA ALA A 59 -16.17 -7.37 11.86
C ALA A 59 -17.17 -7.65 12.99
N HIS A 60 -18.45 -7.41 12.74
CA HIS A 60 -19.52 -7.61 13.73
C HIS A 60 -19.91 -9.10 13.91
N HIS A 61 -19.54 -9.96 12.97
CA HIS A 61 -19.90 -11.38 12.99
C HIS A 61 -18.65 -12.25 13.06
N THR A 62 -18.44 -12.89 14.21
CA THR A 62 -17.44 -13.96 14.35
C THR A 62 -18.13 -15.29 14.08
N THR A 63 -17.91 -15.86 12.90
CA THR A 63 -18.44 -17.19 12.54
C THR A 63 -17.59 -18.34 13.07
N SER A 64 -16.47 -18.04 13.74
CA SER A 64 -15.50 -19.03 14.21
C SER A 64 -15.56 -19.17 15.73
N THR A 65 -15.41 -20.41 16.21
CA THR A 65 -15.08 -20.74 17.62
C THR A 65 -13.70 -20.23 18.04
N ASP A 66 -12.86 -19.90 17.05
CA ASP A 66 -11.60 -19.19 17.25
C ASP A 66 -11.94 -17.72 17.53
N GLU A 67 -11.61 -17.19 18.71
CA GLU A 67 -11.89 -15.81 19.18
C GLU A 67 -11.26 -14.71 18.30
N TRP A 68 -10.78 -15.06 17.12
CA TRP A 68 -10.24 -14.19 16.11
C TRP A 68 -11.33 -13.39 15.40
N VAL A 69 -11.29 -12.07 15.57
CA VAL A 69 -12.19 -11.14 14.89
C VAL A 69 -11.42 -10.43 13.78
N PRO A 70 -11.75 -10.65 12.49
CA PRO A 70 -11.06 -9.98 11.40
C PRO A 70 -11.34 -8.47 11.42
N ALA A 71 -10.36 -7.69 10.99
CA ALA A 71 -10.52 -6.27 10.72
C ALA A 71 -10.99 -6.06 9.28
N GLU A 72 -11.85 -5.08 9.08
CA GLU A 72 -12.44 -4.72 7.80
C GLU A 72 -12.25 -3.23 7.52
N LEU A 73 -12.15 -2.88 6.23
CA LEU A 73 -12.16 -1.49 5.81
C LEU A 73 -13.58 -0.93 5.90
N THR A 74 -13.71 0.27 6.46
CA THR A 74 -14.95 1.03 6.32
C THR A 74 -15.09 1.57 4.89
N LEU A 75 -16.24 2.16 4.57
CA LEU A 75 -16.41 2.87 3.29
C LEU A 75 -15.33 3.95 3.11
N ALA A 76 -15.05 4.73 4.15
CA ALA A 76 -14.01 5.74 4.15
C ALA A 76 -12.61 5.14 3.95
N GLY A 77 -12.29 4.03 4.62
CA GLY A 77 -11.02 3.32 4.45
C GLY A 77 -10.83 2.78 3.03
N THR A 78 -11.90 2.26 2.43
CA THR A 78 -11.91 1.78 1.04
C THR A 78 -11.65 2.91 0.05
N GLN A 79 -12.30 4.06 0.24
CA GLN A 79 -12.08 5.25 -0.58
C GLN A 79 -10.64 5.78 -0.45
N LEU A 80 -10.11 5.81 0.77
CA LEU A 80 -8.74 6.24 1.05
C LEU A 80 -7.72 5.34 0.36
N LEU A 81 -7.88 4.02 0.45
CA LEU A 81 -7.03 3.05 -0.23
C LEU A 81 -7.10 3.23 -1.76
N GLY A 82 -8.30 3.41 -2.31
CA GLY A 82 -8.50 3.63 -3.74
C GLY A 82 -7.88 4.93 -4.24
N GLN A 83 -7.97 6.02 -3.48
CA GLN A 83 -7.31 7.29 -3.80
C GLN A 83 -5.79 7.11 -3.86
N TRP A 84 -5.22 6.45 -2.87
CA TRP A 84 -3.79 6.14 -2.82
C TRP A 84 -3.33 5.34 -4.03
N MET A 85 -4.08 4.29 -4.41
CA MET A 85 -3.76 3.48 -5.59
C MET A 85 -3.77 4.32 -6.86
N ARG A 86 -4.72 5.25 -7.03
CA ARG A 86 -4.75 6.14 -8.21
C ARG A 86 -3.57 7.10 -8.26
N THR A 87 -3.14 7.63 -7.12
CA THR A 87 -2.02 8.59 -7.06
C THR A 87 -0.66 7.92 -7.23
N HIS A 88 -0.51 6.65 -6.83
CA HIS A 88 0.79 5.96 -6.77
C HIS A 88 0.93 4.78 -7.75
N THR A 89 -0.10 4.49 -8.56
CA THR A 89 0.06 3.59 -9.70
C THR A 89 0.64 4.43 -10.84
N PRO A 90 1.91 4.21 -11.25
CA PRO A 90 2.44 4.90 -12.41
C PRO A 90 1.54 4.56 -13.60
N SER A 91 0.97 5.59 -14.22
CA SER A 91 0.18 5.44 -15.44
C SER A 91 1.03 4.65 -16.44
N ARG A 92 0.51 3.49 -16.87
CA ARG A 92 1.16 2.64 -17.88
C ARG A 92 1.48 3.40 -19.18
N ALA A 93 0.86 4.58 -19.37
CA ALA A 93 1.06 5.47 -20.51
C ALA A 93 2.50 6.01 -20.67
N GLU A 94 3.30 6.11 -19.61
CA GLU A 94 4.68 6.64 -19.71
C GLU A 94 5.71 5.61 -20.19
N ARG A 95 5.33 4.33 -20.33
CA ARG A 95 6.25 3.25 -20.71
C ARG A 95 6.34 2.98 -22.23
N SER A 96 5.52 3.65 -23.04
CA SER A 96 5.48 3.44 -24.50
C SER A 96 6.25 4.49 -25.34
N THR A 97 6.85 5.52 -24.74
CA THR A 97 7.64 6.52 -25.48
C THR A 97 9.16 6.30 -25.39
N ALA A 98 9.64 5.33 -24.61
CA ALA A 98 11.07 5.04 -24.47
C ALA A 98 11.62 4.05 -25.52
N VAL A 99 10.88 3.76 -26.59
CA VAL A 99 11.39 3.06 -27.78
C VAL A 99 11.25 3.99 -28.97
N THR A 100 12.24 4.87 -29.18
CA THR A 100 12.69 5.41 -30.48
C THR A 100 13.65 6.57 -30.22
N THR A 101 14.92 6.27 -29.96
CA THR A 101 16.05 7.09 -30.42
C THR A 101 17.36 6.32 -30.21
N SER A 102 17.61 5.33 -31.07
CA SER A 102 18.99 4.95 -31.35
C SER A 102 19.65 6.09 -32.14
N PRO A 103 20.78 6.66 -31.71
CA PRO A 103 21.51 7.62 -32.52
C PRO A 103 22.16 6.88 -33.72
N PRO A 104 22.26 7.52 -34.90
CA PRO A 104 22.90 6.89 -36.05
C PRO A 104 24.40 6.71 -35.78
N ARG A 105 24.90 5.49 -35.99
CA ARG A 105 26.33 5.18 -35.96
C ARG A 105 27.07 6.05 -36.98
N ARG A 106 28.02 6.86 -36.54
CA ARG A 106 28.99 7.53 -37.41
C ARG A 106 29.80 6.48 -38.18
N PRO A 107 30.04 6.65 -39.48
CA PRO A 107 30.98 5.81 -40.22
C PRO A 107 32.41 6.11 -39.72
N GLN A 108 33.11 5.09 -39.23
CA GLN A 108 34.53 5.17 -38.90
C GLN A 108 35.32 5.23 -40.21
N LEU A 109 35.87 6.41 -40.54
CA LEU A 109 36.83 6.57 -41.62
C LEU A 109 38.13 5.86 -41.21
N ARG A 110 38.46 4.77 -41.89
CA ARG A 110 39.72 4.05 -41.71
C ARG A 110 40.81 4.83 -42.44
N VAL A 111 41.61 5.59 -41.69
CA VAL A 111 42.83 6.24 -42.22
C VAL A 111 43.84 5.14 -42.54
N VAL A 112 44.23 5.09 -43.81
CA VAL A 112 45.37 4.30 -44.30
C VAL A 112 46.64 5.06 -43.92
N SER A 113 47.61 4.37 -43.34
CA SER A 113 48.96 4.92 -43.15
C SER A 113 49.97 4.00 -43.81
N HIS A 114 50.94 4.68 -44.45
CA HIS A 114 51.95 4.23 -45.41
C HIS A 114 52.87 3.12 -44.93
#